data_AF-A0A2V9YUP9-F1
#
_entry.id   AF-A0A2V9YUP9-F1
#
_cell.length_a   1.000
_cell.length_b   1.000
_cell.length_c   1.000
_cell.angle_alpha   90.00
_cell.angle_beta   90.00
_cell.angle_gamma   90.00
#
_symmetry.space_group_name_H-M   'P 1'
#
loop_
_entity.id
_entity.type
_entity.pdbx_description
1 polymer ?
#
loop_
_entity_poly.entity_id
_entity_poly.type
_entity_poly.pdbx_seq_one_letter_code
_entity_poly.pdbx_strand_id
1 'polypeptide(L)'
;MLINMRLKLAILFVMILAQACAADPAAREALQQKLRSSMNGSVVTLRQFFQGRYLKFDSNGDPIDPPKTNTWTLDSKLNVSDVEVHERKIMIKGRRLAVIFEHGNAMQY
;
A
#
# COMPACT_ATOMS: atom_id res chain seq x y z
N MET A 1 20.60 23.55 43.94
CA MET A 1 19.79 24.23 42.90
C MET A 1 20.26 23.90 41.46
N LEU A 2 21.57 23.89 41.17
CA LEU A 2 22.14 23.56 39.84
C LEU A 2 21.84 22.14 39.31
N ILE A 3 21.75 21.12 40.18
CA ILE A 3 21.45 19.73 39.79
C ILE A 3 20.04 19.60 39.20
N ASN A 4 19.06 20.27 39.79
CA ASN A 4 17.67 20.25 39.31
C ASN A 4 17.53 20.95 37.95
N MET A 5 18.40 21.91 37.63
CA MET A 5 18.39 22.62 36.35
C MET A 5 18.98 21.78 35.23
N ARG A 6 20.09 21.07 35.49
CA ARG A 6 20.70 20.13 34.53
C ARG A 6 19.80 18.93 34.23
N LEU A 7 19.10 18.41 35.24
CA LEU A 7 18.15 17.30 35.09
C LEU A 7 16.92 17.71 34.25
N LYS A 8 16.36 18.90 34.48
CA LYS A 8 15.26 19.45 33.66
C LYS A 8 15.68 19.67 32.21
N LEU A 9 16.91 20.15 31.98
CA LEU A 9 17.44 20.35 30.63
C LEU A 9 17.62 19.01 29.89
N ALA A 10 18.11 17.98 30.58
CA ALA A 10 18.24 16.64 30.03
C ALA A 10 16.88 16.02 29.67
N ILE A 11 15.87 16.14 30.54
CA ILE A 11 14.51 15.65 30.28
C ILE A 11 13.88 16.36 29.07
N LEU A 12 14.06 17.68 28.97
CA LEU A 12 13.57 18.46 27.84
C LEU A 12 14.24 18.01 26.52
N PHE A 13 15.55 17.75 26.56
CA PHE A 13 16.30 17.28 25.38
C PHE A 13 15.84 15.89 24.94
N VAL A 14 15.60 14.96 25.87
CA VAL A 14 15.06 13.62 25.57
C VAL A 14 13.65 13.70 24.96
N MET A 15 12.78 14.60 25.46
CA MET A 15 11.45 14.80 24.88
C MET A 15 11.49 15.35 23.45
N ILE A 16 12.45 16.22 23.12
CA ILE A 16 12.63 16.76 21.77
C ILE A 16 13.16 15.68 20.82
N LEU A 17 14.13 14.86 21.25
CA LEU A 17 14.64 13.75 20.44
C LEU A 17 13.58 12.67 20.16
N ALA A 18 12.68 12.39 21.11
CA ALA A 18 11.63 11.39 20.93
C ALA A 18 10.64 11.74 19.80
N GLN A 19 10.46 13.03 19.49
CA GLN A 19 9.58 13.48 18.40
C GLN A 19 10.20 13.32 17.01
N ALA A 20 11.54 13.26 16.91
CA ALA A 20 12.25 13.09 15.64
C ALA A 20 12.17 11.66 15.08
N CYS A 21 11.70 10.69 15.87
CA CYS A 21 11.51 9.30 15.45
C CYS A 21 10.09 9.02 14.91
N ALA A 22 9.20 10.01 14.92
CA ALA A 22 7.89 9.89 14.28
C ALA A 22 8.07 9.88 12.76
N ALA A 23 7.42 8.92 12.09
CA ALA A 23 7.46 8.82 10.63
C ALA A 23 7.05 10.15 9.99
N ASP A 24 7.91 10.69 9.11
CA ASP A 24 7.70 12.01 8.49
C ASP A 24 6.38 12.03 7.69
N PRO A 25 5.38 12.82 8.14
CA PRO A 25 4.11 12.96 7.44
C PRO A 25 4.29 13.43 5.99
N ALA A 26 5.29 14.28 5.72
CA ALA A 26 5.57 14.82 4.40
C ALA A 26 6.12 13.72 3.47
N ALA A 27 7.03 12.88 3.96
CA ALA A 27 7.52 11.73 3.20
C ALA A 27 6.39 10.76 2.83
N ARG A 28 5.45 10.52 3.75
CA ARG A 28 4.27 9.67 3.49
C ARG A 28 3.35 10.27 2.44
N GLU A 29 3.07 11.57 2.53
CA GLU A 29 2.25 12.28 1.55
C GLU A 29 2.90 12.27 0.16
N ALA A 30 4.19 12.54 0.09
CA ALA A 30 4.96 12.48 -1.16
C ALA A 30 4.94 11.06 -1.77
N LEU A 31 5.09 10.02 -0.95
CA LEU A 31 4.98 8.63 -1.42
C LEU A 31 3.58 8.33 -1.96
N GLN A 32 2.52 8.73 -1.23
CA GLN A 32 1.14 8.54 -1.67
C GLN A 32 0.88 9.25 -2.99
N GLN A 33 1.31 10.51 -3.13
CA GLN A 33 1.13 11.29 -4.36
C GLN A 33 1.86 10.63 -5.53
N LYS A 34 3.08 10.15 -5.32
CA LYS A 34 3.84 9.42 -6.34
C LYS A 34 3.11 8.15 -6.79
N LEU A 35 2.64 7.34 -5.85
CA LEU A 35 1.92 6.10 -6.16
C LEU A 35 0.58 6.36 -6.86
N ARG A 36 -0.19 7.35 -6.41
CA ARG A 36 -1.45 7.75 -7.07
C ARG A 36 -1.20 8.21 -8.50
N SER A 37 -0.18 9.05 -8.71
CA SER A 37 0.19 9.54 -10.04
C SER A 37 0.59 8.39 -10.98
N SER A 38 1.30 7.38 -10.49
CA SER A 38 1.74 6.26 -11.32
C SER A 38 0.71 5.15 -11.51
N MET A 39 -0.25 5.00 -10.58
CA MET A 39 -1.14 3.83 -10.56
C MET A 39 -2.61 4.15 -10.82
N ASN A 40 -3.13 5.33 -10.47
CA ASN A 40 -4.56 5.59 -10.64
C ASN A 40 -4.97 5.53 -12.11
N GLY A 41 -6.05 4.80 -12.39
CA GLY A 41 -6.54 4.52 -13.75
C GLY A 41 -5.74 3.46 -14.51
N SER A 42 -4.64 2.95 -13.94
CA SER A 42 -3.84 1.90 -14.57
C SER A 42 -4.48 0.53 -14.37
N VAL A 43 -4.31 -0.33 -15.38
CA VAL A 43 -4.66 -1.75 -15.28
C VAL A 43 -3.42 -2.54 -14.90
N VAL A 44 -3.41 -3.07 -13.68
CA VAL A 44 -2.31 -3.91 -13.18
C VAL A 44 -2.66 -5.39 -13.28
N THR A 45 -1.64 -6.23 -13.36
CA THR A 45 -1.79 -7.69 -13.37
C THR A 45 -1.38 -8.25 -12.02
N LEU A 46 -2.26 -8.98 -11.36
CA LEU A 46 -1.89 -9.79 -10.21
C LEU A 46 -1.19 -11.06 -10.71
N ARG A 47 0.01 -11.33 -10.20
CA ARG A 47 0.80 -12.51 -10.59
C ARG A 47 0.11 -13.82 -10.19
N GLN A 48 -0.68 -13.78 -9.12
CA GLN A 48 -1.48 -14.91 -8.66
C GLN A 48 -2.97 -14.52 -8.70
N PHE A 49 -3.80 -15.41 -9.23
CA PHE A 49 -5.23 -15.17 -9.52
C PHE A 49 -6.08 -15.36 -8.27
N PHE A 50 -5.70 -14.64 -7.23
CA PHE A 50 -6.28 -14.73 -5.92
C PHE A 50 -7.69 -14.13 -5.89
N GLN A 51 -8.63 -14.92 -5.40
CA GLN A 51 -10.01 -14.53 -5.14
C GLN A 51 -10.09 -13.74 -3.84
N GLY A 52 -11.05 -12.83 -3.79
CA GLY A 52 -11.43 -12.15 -2.56
C GLY A 52 -11.52 -10.65 -2.73
N ARG A 53 -12.34 -10.04 -1.88
CA ARG A 53 -12.52 -8.59 -1.83
C ARG A 53 -11.30 -7.89 -1.20
N TYR A 54 -10.65 -8.56 -0.26
CA TYR A 54 -9.48 -8.06 0.46
C TYR A 54 -8.36 -9.08 0.38
N LEU A 55 -7.26 -8.68 -0.25
CA LEU A 55 -6.04 -9.47 -0.35
C LEU A 55 -4.97 -8.76 0.47
N LYS A 56 -4.29 -9.51 1.33
CA LYS A 56 -3.21 -9.00 2.18
C LYS A 56 -1.93 -9.71 1.84
N PHE A 57 -0.89 -8.92 1.66
CA PHE A 57 0.45 -9.40 1.33
C PHE A 57 1.42 -8.86 2.37
N ASP A 58 2.45 -9.64 2.65
CA ASP A 58 3.60 -9.17 3.40
C ASP A 58 4.52 -8.30 2.52
N SER A 59 5.65 -7.86 3.07
CA SER A 59 6.62 -7.05 2.33
C SER A 59 7.35 -7.79 1.21
N ASN A 60 7.34 -9.13 1.21
CA ASN A 60 7.91 -9.96 0.15
C ASN A 60 6.91 -10.17 -1.00
N GLY A 61 5.65 -9.80 -0.79
CA GLY A 61 4.56 -10.03 -1.73
C GLY A 61 3.88 -11.38 -1.54
N ASP A 62 4.19 -12.10 -0.46
CA ASP A 62 3.54 -13.37 -0.11
C ASP A 62 2.20 -13.11 0.58
N PRO A 63 1.15 -13.89 0.29
CA PRO A 63 -0.14 -13.72 0.93
C PRO A 63 -0.05 -14.06 2.42
N ILE A 64 -0.50 -13.14 3.29
CA ILE A 64 -0.56 -13.36 4.74
C ILE A 64 -1.62 -14.41 5.09
N ASP A 65 -2.75 -14.37 4.39
CA ASP A 65 -3.82 -15.37 4.45
C ASP A 65 -3.94 -15.98 3.06
N PRO A 66 -3.57 -17.26 2.83
CA PRO A 66 -3.54 -17.85 1.49
C PRO A 66 -4.95 -17.89 0.90
N PRO A 67 -5.28 -17.03 -0.08
CA PRO A 67 -6.62 -16.95 -0.62
C PRO A 67 -6.82 -18.07 -1.64
N LYS A 68 -8.09 -18.40 -1.93
CA LYS A 68 -8.41 -19.31 -3.03
C LYS A 68 -7.95 -18.70 -4.36
N THR A 69 -7.49 -19.53 -5.28
CA THR A 69 -7.18 -19.11 -6.65
C THR A 69 -8.37 -19.37 -7.57
N ASN A 70 -8.47 -18.58 -8.64
CA ASN A 70 -9.46 -18.75 -9.71
C ASN A 70 -8.81 -18.80 -11.08
N THR A 71 -9.66 -18.87 -12.10
CA THR A 71 -9.28 -18.59 -13.48
C THR A 71 -8.71 -17.18 -13.62
N TRP A 72 -7.62 -17.10 -14.36
CA TRP A 72 -6.93 -15.86 -14.64
C TRP A 72 -7.80 -14.85 -15.40
N THR A 73 -8.80 -15.30 -16.15
CA THR A 73 -9.71 -14.43 -16.90
C THR A 73 -10.57 -13.54 -16.01
N LEU A 74 -10.78 -13.92 -14.74
CA LEU A 74 -11.61 -13.15 -13.80
C LEU A 74 -10.76 -12.41 -12.75
N ASP A 75 -9.66 -13.03 -12.31
CA ASP A 75 -8.92 -12.56 -11.13
C ASP A 75 -7.46 -12.15 -11.41
N SER A 76 -7.07 -12.00 -12.69
CA SER A 76 -5.70 -11.53 -13.03
C SER A 76 -5.55 -10.03 -13.15
N LYS A 77 -6.61 -9.27 -13.45
CA LYS A 77 -6.51 -7.83 -13.72
C LYS A 77 -7.25 -7.00 -12.68
N LEU A 78 -6.66 -5.87 -12.34
CA LEU A 78 -7.26 -4.87 -11.46
C LEU A 78 -7.07 -3.49 -12.11
N ASN A 79 -8.18 -2.80 -12.38
CA ASN A 79 -8.14 -1.38 -12.70
C ASN A 79 -8.11 -0.58 -11.40
N VAL A 80 -6.98 0.08 -11.14
CA VAL A 80 -6.71 0.78 -9.89
C VAL A 80 -7.49 2.09 -9.87
N SER A 81 -8.31 2.29 -8.85
CA SER A 81 -9.09 3.51 -8.64
C SER A 81 -8.45 4.46 -7.63
N ASP A 82 -7.72 3.92 -6.65
CA ASP A 82 -7.09 4.71 -5.61
C ASP A 82 -5.93 3.95 -4.95
N VAL A 83 -4.99 4.70 -4.38
CA VAL A 83 -3.91 4.21 -3.54
C VAL A 83 -3.80 5.07 -2.29
N GLU A 84 -3.77 4.42 -1.13
CA GLU A 84 -3.60 5.06 0.17
C GLU A 84 -2.35 4.52 0.87
N VAL A 85 -1.57 5.42 1.46
CA VAL A 85 -0.40 5.08 2.26
C VAL A 85 -0.70 5.35 3.72
N HIS A 86 -0.70 4.29 4.52
CA HIS A 86 -0.83 4.33 5.97
C HIS A 86 0.55 4.06 6.59
N GLU A 87 0.71 4.29 7.90
CA GLU A 87 2.01 4.16 8.58
C GLU A 87 2.71 2.81 8.36
N ARG A 88 1.96 1.72 8.23
CA ARG A 88 2.49 0.35 8.15
C ARG A 88 1.96 -0.47 6.98
N LYS A 89 1.21 0.15 6.06
CA LYS A 89 0.60 -0.57 4.94
C LYS A 89 0.29 0.38 3.79
N ILE A 90 0.32 -0.17 2.59
CA ILE A 90 -0.22 0.47 1.38
C ILE A 90 -1.51 -0.26 1.02
N MET A 91 -2.56 0.50 0.74
CA MET A 91 -3.83 -0.05 0.29
C MET A 91 -4.10 0.40 -1.13
N ILE A 92 -4.16 -0.57 -2.04
CA ILE A 92 -4.52 -0.35 -3.45
C ILE A 92 -5.98 -0.78 -3.63
N LYS A 93 -6.81 0.13 -4.11
CA LYS A 93 -8.23 -0.13 -4.40
C LYS A 93 -8.46 -0.15 -5.89
N GLY A 94 -9.38 -0.97 -6.34
CA GLY A 94 -9.73 -1.05 -7.75
C GLY A 94 -10.87 -2.01 -8.02
N ARG A 95 -11.26 -2.07 -9.30
CA ARG A 95 -12.23 -3.03 -9.81
C ARG A 95 -11.51 -4.14 -10.56
N ARG A 96 -11.95 -5.39 -10.36
CA ARG A 96 -11.50 -6.51 -11.19
C ARG A 96 -12.01 -6.31 -12.61
N LEU A 97 -11.17 -6.67 -13.58
CA LEU A 97 -11.56 -6.68 -14.99
C LEU A 97 -11.63 -8.12 -15.47
N ALA A 98 -12.70 -8.43 -16.19
CA ALA A 98 -12.81 -9.70 -16.88
C ALA A 98 -12.08 -9.59 -18.22
N VAL A 99 -11.28 -10.61 -18.54
CA VAL A 99 -10.61 -10.75 -19.82
C VAL A 99 -11.40 -11.75 -20.66
N ILE A 100 -11.98 -11.26 -21.75
CA ILE A 100 -12.77 -12.06 -22.71
C ILE A 100 -11.98 -12.11 -24.01
N PHE A 101 -11.94 -13.27 -24.66
CA PHE A 101 -11.26 -13.43 -25.94
C PHE A 101 -12.26 -13.49 -27.07
N GLU A 102 -12.06 -12.66 -28.09
CA GLU A 102 -12.80 -12.72 -29.34
C GLU A 102 -11.81 -12.94 -30.49
N HIS A 103 -11.97 -14.04 -31.22
CA HIS A 103 -11.06 -14.41 -32.33
C HIS A 103 -9.56 -14.43 -31.97
N GLY A 104 -9.22 -14.80 -30.74
CA GLY A 104 -7.83 -14.84 -30.25
C GLY A 104 -7.29 -13.50 -29.74
N ASN A 105 -8.07 -12.42 -29.81
CA ASN A 105 -7.71 -11.11 -29.27
C ASN A 105 -8.32 -10.90 -27.87
N ALA A 106 -7.50 -10.47 -26.92
CA ALA A 106 -7.94 -10.19 -25.56
C ALA A 106 -8.68 -8.83 -25.49
N MET A 107 -9.96 -8.87 -25.16
CA MET A 107 -10.78 -7.71 -24.80
C MET A 107 -10.87 -7.61 -23.27
N GLN A 108 -10.73 -6.39 -22.73
CA GLN A 108 -10.79 -6.14 -21.28
C GLN A 108 -12.06 -5.33 -20.98
N TYR A 109 -12.87 -5.80 -20.03
CA TYR A 109 -14.14 -5.17 -19.62
C TYR A 109 -14.19 -4.86 -18.12
#